data_AF-A0A842TLZ4-F1
#
_entry.id   AF-A0A842TLZ4-F1
#
_cell.length_a   1.000
_cell.length_b   1.000
_cell.length_c   1.000
_cell.angle_alpha   90.00
_cell.angle_beta   90.00
_cell.angle_gamma   90.00
#
_symmetry.space_group_name_H-M   'P 1'
#
loop_
_entity.id
_entity.type
_entity.pdbx_description
1 polymer ?
#
loop_
_entity_poly.entity_id
_entity_poly.type
_entity_poly.pdbx_seq_one_letter_code
_entity_poly.pdbx_strand_id
1 'polypeptide(L)'
;MTDDTPKEIKKYFKALTEECKICYAIAEKAREKGYDPEDRIEIPPAEDVASRVEELIGPPGVRDRINKLKKKGLDTEEIAFKITKEIVKGKFIETDRSDLAKLAIRAGLCILTAGITAAPIEGLVDVRIQKNKDGSNYISMYFSGPIRAAGGTAAAQAVVLGDFVRDLMDIDRYKPSKDEIERYLEEIKLYKRIRNLQFPVKPKLIRKTAKNIPVEVTGEPTEKEEVTGYRNIWRIRTNKIRGGACLVLNDGIIGKSHKLMKIVERFEFKGWNWLSDLQQKNRVEDNEDEEKIKPVDKFIAGVIAGRPILSHPSKKEGFRIRYGRVRNTGLAAVGLNIFTMKITGNFLVQGTQFITERPGKGSISMGVDWIEGPIVKLYNGSVVKIENNKDYNNYKDKIKRILYLGDVLIGFGEFLENNHILVPSGYTEEWWGEECRKLIESKYNEVSNFSEDCKINNDRIKSLFDNPFDVYPLETEVLELSKLLDLPIHPRYTPFWEYVSEQDVRKIRKWFISGKFVENNAEIASENESILEIPLENHTLEKSIIERLGIEHKVEDNKVIIKKNSLILKELLKLDQPELELEISLPNRKNNFMGKFFEYKIRAKAPYRMGGRM
;
A
#
# COMPACT_ATOMS: atom_id res chain seq x y z
N MET A 1 -10.58 13.69 26.07
CA MET A 1 -10.93 14.78 25.14
C MET A 1 -10.15 16.02 25.54
N THR A 2 -9.64 16.78 24.58
CA THR A 2 -9.04 18.10 24.86
C THR A 2 -10.13 19.16 24.97
N ASP A 3 -9.84 20.28 25.63
CA ASP A 3 -10.81 21.37 25.80
C ASP A 3 -11.35 21.89 24.45
N ASP A 4 -10.51 21.81 23.40
CA ASP A 4 -10.81 22.19 22.01
C ASP A 4 -11.74 21.22 21.25
N THR A 5 -12.18 20.12 21.87
CA THR A 5 -13.05 19.16 21.16
C THR A 5 -14.42 19.82 20.86
N PRO A 6 -14.90 19.82 19.59
CA PRO A 6 -16.18 20.40 19.20
C PRO A 6 -17.35 19.88 20.04
N LYS A 7 -18.35 20.74 20.32
CA LYS A 7 -19.52 20.40 21.14
C LYS A 7 -20.29 19.19 20.60
N GLU A 8 -20.41 19.08 19.29
CA GLU A 8 -21.08 17.95 18.62
C GLU A 8 -20.38 16.62 18.90
N ILE A 9 -19.05 16.60 18.82
CA ILE A 9 -18.24 15.42 19.15
C ILE A 9 -18.38 15.07 20.63
N LYS A 10 -18.34 16.07 21.53
CA LYS A 10 -18.58 15.84 22.96
C LYS A 10 -19.96 15.22 23.21
N LYS A 11 -21.01 15.70 22.54
CA LYS A 11 -22.37 15.14 22.63
C LYS A 11 -22.44 13.70 22.12
N TYR A 12 -21.80 13.40 20.99
CA TYR A 12 -21.73 12.05 20.42
C TYR A 12 -21.12 11.04 21.39
N PHE A 13 -19.93 11.31 21.93
CA PHE A 13 -19.28 10.41 22.88
C PHE A 13 -20.03 10.29 24.21
N LYS A 14 -20.71 11.36 24.65
CA LYS A 14 -21.57 11.31 25.84
C LYS A 14 -22.71 10.31 25.64
N ALA A 15 -23.39 10.36 24.49
CA ALA A 15 -24.46 9.42 24.16
C ALA A 15 -23.95 7.97 24.17
N LEU A 16 -22.83 7.69 23.50
CA LEU A 16 -22.22 6.34 23.51
C LEU A 16 -21.86 5.87 24.92
N THR A 17 -21.34 6.77 25.77
CA THR A 17 -20.95 6.43 27.14
C THR A 17 -22.16 6.11 28.00
N GLU A 18 -23.27 6.85 27.83
CA GLU A 18 -24.52 6.60 28.55
C GLU A 18 -25.14 5.25 28.14
N GLU A 19 -25.22 4.96 26.84
CA GLU A 19 -25.69 3.66 26.34
C GLU A 19 -24.81 2.50 26.83
N CYS A 20 -23.49 2.69 26.79
CA CYS A 20 -22.55 1.69 27.31
C CYS A 20 -22.80 1.40 28.80
N LYS A 21 -22.99 2.42 29.63
CA LYS A 21 -23.30 2.25 31.07
C LYS A 21 -24.59 1.44 31.29
N ILE A 22 -25.60 1.64 30.46
CA ILE A 22 -26.85 0.86 30.54
C ILE A 22 -26.56 -0.63 30.28
N CYS A 23 -25.78 -0.95 29.25
CA CYS A 23 -25.37 -2.32 28.95
C CYS A 23 -24.58 -2.96 30.10
N TYR A 24 -23.62 -2.23 30.69
CA TYR A 24 -22.86 -2.72 31.85
C TYR A 24 -23.76 -2.98 33.07
N ALA A 25 -24.72 -2.11 33.36
CA ALA A 25 -25.64 -2.31 34.48
C ALA A 25 -26.52 -3.57 34.32
N ILE A 26 -26.85 -3.95 33.08
CA ILE A 26 -27.56 -5.20 32.79
C ILE A 26 -26.62 -6.40 32.98
N ALA A 27 -25.39 -6.31 32.47
CA ALA A 27 -24.40 -7.37 32.57
C ALA A 27 -24.01 -7.67 34.03
N GLU A 28 -23.86 -6.64 34.86
CA GLU A 28 -23.51 -6.79 36.29
C GLU A 28 -24.59 -7.61 37.03
N LYS A 29 -25.86 -7.22 36.87
CA LYS A 29 -26.99 -7.97 37.44
C LYS A 29 -27.11 -9.40 36.95
N ALA A 30 -26.59 -9.70 35.76
CA ALA A 30 -26.55 -11.05 35.24
C ALA A 30 -25.41 -11.86 35.89
N ARG A 31 -24.21 -11.28 35.99
CA ARG A 31 -23.02 -11.90 36.60
C ARG A 31 -23.20 -12.17 38.09
N GLU A 32 -23.86 -11.26 38.82
CA GLU A 32 -24.21 -11.42 40.24
C GLU A 32 -25.05 -12.68 40.54
N LYS A 33 -25.69 -13.30 39.54
CA LYS A 33 -26.44 -14.56 39.72
C LYS A 33 -25.54 -15.78 39.88
N GLY A 34 -24.24 -15.68 39.61
CA GLY A 34 -23.26 -16.75 39.83
C GLY A 34 -23.37 -17.93 38.86
N TYR A 35 -23.92 -17.72 37.66
CA TYR A 35 -24.01 -18.77 36.63
C TYR A 35 -22.77 -18.85 35.71
N ASP A 36 -21.91 -17.83 35.76
CA ASP A 36 -20.72 -17.68 34.92
C ASP A 36 -19.43 -17.91 35.75
N PRO A 37 -18.24 -18.06 35.11
CA PRO A 37 -16.97 -18.33 35.82
C PRO A 37 -16.57 -17.28 36.86
N GLU A 38 -16.97 -16.02 36.66
CA GLU A 38 -16.75 -14.91 37.58
C GLU A 38 -18.10 -14.22 37.84
N ASP A 39 -18.29 -13.76 39.07
CA ASP A 39 -19.48 -13.03 39.56
C ASP A 39 -19.47 -11.54 39.21
N ARG A 40 -18.42 -11.08 38.52
CA ARG A 40 -18.22 -9.71 38.04
C ARG A 40 -18.01 -9.66 36.53
N ILE A 41 -18.11 -8.47 35.95
CA ILE A 41 -17.75 -8.25 34.54
C ILE A 41 -16.24 -8.40 34.33
N GLU A 42 -15.85 -9.25 33.38
CA GLU A 42 -14.45 -9.57 33.05
C GLU A 42 -13.84 -8.64 31.97
N ILE A 43 -14.66 -7.78 31.34
CA ILE A 43 -14.23 -6.82 30.31
C ILE A 43 -14.38 -5.41 30.90
N PRO A 44 -13.33 -4.80 31.49
CA PRO A 44 -13.42 -3.48 32.07
C PRO A 44 -13.48 -2.39 30.98
N PRO A 45 -14.24 -1.29 31.20
CA PRO A 45 -14.24 -0.16 30.30
C PRO A 45 -12.92 0.62 30.43
N ALA A 46 -12.35 1.05 29.31
CA ALA A 46 -11.14 1.87 29.32
C ALA A 46 -11.25 3.02 28.31
N GLU A 47 -11.08 4.25 28.79
CA GLU A 47 -11.28 5.47 28.00
C GLU A 47 -10.10 5.78 27.07
N ASP A 48 -8.88 5.40 27.46
CA ASP A 48 -7.67 5.71 26.74
C ASP A 48 -6.61 4.59 26.88
N VAL A 49 -5.51 4.73 26.14
CA VAL A 49 -4.36 3.81 26.22
C VAL A 49 -3.81 3.72 27.65
N ALA A 50 -3.83 4.82 28.40
CA ALA A 50 -3.25 4.88 29.74
C ALA A 50 -4.06 4.02 30.73
N SER A 51 -5.39 4.12 30.63
CA SER A 51 -6.36 3.32 31.38
C SER A 51 -6.20 1.84 31.01
N ARG A 52 -6.10 1.51 29.71
CA ARG A 52 -5.85 0.12 29.29
C ARG A 52 -4.56 -0.45 29.86
N VAL A 53 -3.48 0.33 29.91
CA VAL A 53 -2.21 -0.15 30.48
C VAL A 53 -2.35 -0.44 31.98
N GLU A 54 -3.00 0.45 32.73
CA GLU A 54 -3.22 0.27 34.17
C GLU A 54 -4.14 -0.91 34.48
N GLU A 55 -5.28 -1.03 33.80
CA GLU A 55 -6.26 -2.10 34.01
C GLU A 55 -5.74 -3.48 33.56
N LEU A 56 -5.01 -3.54 32.44
CA LEU A 56 -4.53 -4.82 31.89
C LEU A 56 -3.24 -5.32 32.56
N ILE A 57 -2.34 -4.40 32.93
CA ILE A 57 -0.97 -4.74 33.35
C ILE A 57 -0.62 -4.14 34.71
N GLY A 58 -1.10 -2.94 35.00
CA GLY A 58 -0.62 -2.13 36.13
C GLY A 58 0.78 -1.55 35.89
N PRO A 59 1.46 -1.06 36.94
CA PRO A 59 0.97 -0.92 38.32
C PRO A 59 0.01 0.28 38.50
N PRO A 60 -0.73 0.35 39.62
CA PRO A 60 -1.55 1.50 39.97
C PRO A 60 -0.76 2.83 39.93
N GLY A 61 -1.39 3.89 39.42
CA GLY A 61 -0.80 5.21 39.22
C GLY A 61 -0.05 5.38 37.89
N VAL A 62 0.11 4.32 37.10
CA VAL A 62 0.79 4.40 35.79
C VAL A 62 -0.01 5.21 34.79
N ARG A 63 -1.36 5.15 34.84
CA ARG A 63 -2.26 5.91 33.96
C ARG A 63 -2.00 7.41 34.03
N ASP A 64 -1.99 7.96 35.24
CA ASP A 64 -1.74 9.38 35.48
C ASP A 64 -0.36 9.80 34.99
N ARG A 65 0.63 8.93 35.14
CA ARG A 65 1.98 9.22 34.65
C ARG A 65 2.01 9.24 33.12
N ILE A 66 1.43 8.25 32.45
CA ILE A 66 1.34 8.20 30.99
C ILE A 66 0.66 9.47 30.46
N ASN A 67 -0.47 9.86 31.06
CA ASN A 67 -1.21 11.05 30.66
C ASN A 67 -0.42 12.34 30.89
N LYS A 68 0.34 12.45 31.98
CA LYS A 68 1.28 13.56 32.21
C LYS A 68 2.40 13.62 31.15
N LEU A 69 2.91 12.47 30.69
CA LEU A 69 3.93 12.42 29.65
C LEU A 69 3.38 12.77 28.26
N LYS A 70 2.16 12.31 27.93
CA LYS A 70 1.46 12.71 26.71
C LYS A 70 1.21 14.22 26.65
N LYS A 71 0.78 14.83 27.76
CA LYS A 71 0.60 16.29 27.84
C LYS A 71 1.89 17.08 27.62
N LYS A 72 3.06 16.46 27.83
CA LYS A 72 4.37 17.05 27.54
C LYS A 72 4.81 16.90 26.08
N GLY A 73 3.99 16.28 25.23
CA GLY A 73 4.29 16.08 23.81
C GLY A 73 5.25 14.93 23.52
N LEU A 74 5.52 14.03 24.48
CA LEU A 74 6.31 12.83 24.21
C LEU A 74 5.51 11.86 23.35
N ASP A 75 6.21 11.18 22.44
CA ASP A 75 5.57 10.15 21.64
C ASP A 75 5.43 8.81 22.37
N THR A 76 4.75 7.87 21.71
CA THR A 76 4.44 6.56 22.28
C THR A 76 5.69 5.76 22.67
N GLU A 77 6.76 5.80 21.87
CA GLU A 77 7.99 5.06 22.15
C GLU A 77 8.72 5.68 23.34
N GLU A 78 8.85 7.01 23.36
CA GLU A 78 9.46 7.75 24.47
C GLU A 78 8.71 7.52 25.79
N ILE A 79 7.37 7.52 25.74
CA ILE A 79 6.53 7.19 26.89
C ILE A 79 6.78 5.75 27.34
N ALA A 80 6.82 4.78 26.42
CA ALA A 80 7.03 3.38 26.75
C ALA A 80 8.35 3.15 27.48
N PHE A 81 9.47 3.67 26.95
CA PHE A 81 10.78 3.54 27.59
C PHE A 81 10.85 4.30 28.92
N LYS A 82 10.25 5.49 29.01
CA LYS A 82 10.25 6.27 30.25
C LYS A 82 9.44 5.60 31.37
N ILE A 83 8.27 5.08 31.07
CA ILE A 83 7.45 4.33 32.02
C ILE A 83 8.16 3.05 32.45
N THR A 84 8.74 2.31 31.50
CA THR A 84 9.56 1.12 31.79
C THR A 84 10.67 1.44 32.79
N LYS A 85 11.42 2.53 32.56
CA LYS A 85 12.49 3.00 33.47
C LYS A 85 11.96 3.39 34.85
N GLU A 86 10.82 4.06 34.92
CA GLU A 86 10.22 4.49 36.19
C GLU A 86 9.72 3.29 37.01
N ILE A 87 9.17 2.25 36.36
CA ILE A 87 8.76 1.01 37.02
C ILE A 87 9.99 0.27 37.56
N VAL A 88 11.04 0.06 36.75
CA VAL A 88 12.28 -0.62 37.20
C VAL A 88 12.95 0.09 38.39
N LYS A 89 12.79 1.41 38.50
CA LYS A 89 13.31 2.19 39.63
C LYS A 89 12.44 2.14 40.89
N GLY A 90 11.39 1.32 40.93
CA GLY A 90 10.51 1.14 42.09
C GLY A 90 9.57 2.32 42.35
N LYS A 91 9.33 3.21 41.38
CA LYS A 91 8.54 4.44 41.61
C LYS A 91 7.06 4.18 41.94
N PHE A 92 6.51 3.08 41.45
CA PHE A 92 5.09 2.75 41.57
C PHE A 92 4.82 1.57 42.49
N ILE A 93 5.76 0.61 42.54
CA ILE A 93 5.62 -0.63 43.29
C ILE A 93 7.01 -1.17 43.59
N GLU A 94 7.17 -1.77 44.77
CA GLU A 94 8.33 -2.55 45.15
C GLU A 94 7.96 -4.04 45.14
N THR A 95 8.76 -4.85 44.44
CA THR A 95 8.56 -6.30 44.31
C THR A 95 9.89 -6.95 43.92
N ASP A 96 9.91 -8.29 43.86
CA ASP A 96 11.04 -9.11 43.42
C ASP A 96 11.61 -8.63 42.08
N ARG A 97 12.93 -8.72 41.93
CA ARG A 97 13.63 -8.21 40.73
C ARG A 97 13.08 -8.81 39.43
N SER A 98 12.74 -10.10 39.41
CA SER A 98 12.18 -10.75 38.21
C SER A 98 10.77 -10.26 37.91
N ASP A 99 9.92 -10.08 38.92
CA ASP A 99 8.55 -9.59 38.74
C ASP A 99 8.53 -8.12 38.35
N LEU A 100 9.46 -7.32 38.88
CA LEU A 100 9.63 -5.92 38.48
C LEU A 100 10.07 -5.80 37.02
N ALA A 101 11.00 -6.66 36.58
CA ALA A 101 11.43 -6.73 35.18
C ALA A 101 10.27 -7.15 34.27
N LYS A 102 9.52 -8.18 34.65
CA LYS A 102 8.32 -8.65 33.94
C LYS A 102 7.29 -7.53 33.78
N LEU A 103 6.93 -6.87 34.88
CA LEU A 103 5.95 -5.79 34.91
C LEU A 103 6.40 -4.62 34.02
N ALA A 104 7.65 -4.18 34.15
CA ALA A 104 8.18 -3.07 33.37
C ALA A 104 8.14 -3.34 31.86
N ILE A 105 8.58 -4.53 31.43
CA ILE A 105 8.59 -4.91 30.01
C ILE A 105 7.15 -5.04 29.48
N ARG A 106 6.24 -5.65 30.25
CA ARG A 106 4.83 -5.79 29.86
C ARG A 106 4.13 -4.43 29.74
N ALA A 107 4.34 -3.52 30.69
CA ALA A 107 3.79 -2.17 30.61
C ALA A 107 4.33 -1.40 29.40
N GLY A 108 5.65 -1.48 29.15
CA GLY A 108 6.26 -0.90 27.95
C GLY A 108 5.66 -1.47 26.65
N LEU A 109 5.54 -2.80 26.55
CA LEU A 109 4.95 -3.47 25.39
C LEU A 109 3.46 -3.13 25.22
N CYS A 110 2.72 -2.97 26.32
CA CYS A 110 1.32 -2.56 26.30
C CYS A 110 1.16 -1.13 25.76
N ILE A 111 2.03 -0.20 26.16
CA ILE A 111 2.04 1.17 25.62
C ILE A 111 2.35 1.15 24.11
N LEU A 112 3.37 0.40 23.68
CA LEU A 112 3.75 0.28 22.27
C LEU A 112 2.66 -0.34 21.38
N THR A 113 1.83 -1.22 21.95
CA THR A 113 0.69 -1.86 21.27
C THR A 113 -0.64 -1.18 21.55
N ALA A 114 -0.62 0.01 22.16
CA ALA A 114 -1.79 0.78 22.57
C ALA A 114 -2.79 0.04 23.47
N GLY A 115 -2.38 -1.09 24.08
CA GLY A 115 -3.22 -1.97 24.87
C GLY A 115 -4.33 -2.66 24.06
N ILE A 116 -4.16 -2.82 22.74
CA ILE A 116 -5.19 -3.39 21.85
C ILE A 116 -4.99 -4.90 21.65
N THR A 117 -3.77 -5.39 21.82
CA THR A 117 -3.41 -6.78 21.52
C THR A 117 -3.22 -7.58 22.81
N ALA A 118 -3.45 -8.89 22.76
CA ALA A 118 -3.16 -9.80 23.88
C ALA A 118 -1.65 -10.00 24.12
N ALA A 119 -0.77 -9.45 23.27
CA ALA A 119 0.66 -9.68 23.32
C ALA A 119 1.34 -9.34 24.68
N PRO A 120 0.99 -8.25 25.39
CA PRO A 120 1.58 -7.95 26.69
C PRO A 120 1.20 -8.96 27.79
N ILE A 121 0.04 -9.62 27.67
CA ILE A 121 -0.47 -10.57 28.69
C ILE A 121 -0.11 -11.99 28.29
N GLU A 122 -0.63 -12.43 27.14
CA GLU A 122 -0.53 -13.80 26.66
C GLU A 122 0.73 -14.02 25.84
N GLY A 123 1.20 -13.01 25.11
CA GLY A 123 2.34 -13.12 24.20
C GLY A 123 3.69 -13.21 24.92
N LEU A 124 3.95 -12.31 25.87
CA LEU A 124 5.10 -12.37 26.79
C LEU A 124 4.62 -12.94 28.14
N VAL A 125 4.73 -14.25 28.30
CA VAL A 125 4.17 -15.02 29.43
C VAL A 125 4.96 -14.80 30.71
N ASP A 126 6.29 -14.75 30.61
CA ASP A 126 7.15 -14.65 31.78
C ASP A 126 8.49 -13.99 31.48
N VAL A 127 9.11 -13.41 32.51
CA VAL A 127 10.46 -12.85 32.45
C VAL A 127 11.21 -13.29 33.70
N ARG A 128 12.37 -13.92 33.50
CA ARG A 128 13.18 -14.48 34.60
C ARG A 128 14.62 -14.00 34.52
N ILE A 129 15.21 -13.73 35.68
CA ILE A 129 16.66 -13.55 35.81
C ILE A 129 17.28 -14.93 36.00
N GLN A 130 18.15 -15.33 35.08
CA GLN A 130 18.83 -16.62 35.06
C GLN A 130 20.36 -16.44 35.04
N LYS A 131 21.14 -17.52 35.19
CA LYS A 131 22.61 -17.46 35.22
C LYS A 131 23.25 -17.95 33.93
N ASN A 132 24.27 -17.23 33.46
CA ASN A 132 25.15 -17.68 32.41
C ASN A 132 26.11 -18.78 32.91
N LYS A 133 26.84 -19.42 31.99
CA LYS A 133 27.86 -20.44 32.36
C LYS A 133 28.99 -19.86 33.23
N ASP A 134 29.28 -18.57 33.08
CA ASP A 134 30.26 -17.84 33.89
C ASP A 134 29.69 -17.32 35.22
N GLY A 135 28.44 -17.65 35.55
CA GLY A 135 27.77 -17.22 36.77
C GLY A 135 27.10 -15.85 36.72
N SER A 136 27.32 -15.06 35.66
CA SER A 136 26.68 -13.74 35.49
C SER A 136 25.16 -13.87 35.30
N ASN A 137 24.39 -12.91 35.80
CA ASN A 137 22.93 -12.90 35.60
C ASN A 137 22.58 -12.37 34.21
N TYR A 138 21.51 -12.90 33.58
CA TYR A 138 20.93 -12.42 32.33
C TYR A 138 19.39 -12.50 32.37
N ILE A 139 18.71 -11.76 31.49
CA ILE A 139 17.24 -11.82 31.36
C ILE A 139 16.81 -12.87 30.33
N SER A 140 15.84 -13.69 30.71
CA SER A 140 15.18 -14.70 29.88
C SER A 140 13.69 -14.37 29.72
N MET A 141 13.25 -14.25 28.47
CA MET A 141 11.89 -13.82 28.10
C MET A 141 11.12 -14.99 27.49
N TYR A 142 10.00 -15.37 28.10
CA TYR A 142 9.17 -16.49 27.68
C TYR A 142 8.03 -16.00 26.81
N PHE A 143 8.14 -16.27 25.51
CA PHE A 143 7.13 -15.92 24.51
C PHE A 143 6.25 -17.11 24.13
N SER A 144 4.99 -16.84 23.81
CA SER A 144 4.01 -17.81 23.31
C SER A 144 3.54 -17.46 21.89
N GLY A 145 2.68 -18.30 21.29
CA GLY A 145 2.08 -18.05 19.97
C GLY A 145 1.31 -16.72 19.84
N PRO A 146 0.47 -16.32 20.82
CA PRO A 146 -0.21 -15.02 20.87
C PRO A 146 0.66 -13.77 20.61
N ILE A 147 1.99 -13.84 20.77
CA ILE A 147 2.89 -12.73 20.39
C ILE A 147 2.74 -12.32 18.91
N ARG A 148 2.23 -13.21 18.05
CA ARG A 148 1.93 -12.91 16.65
C ARG A 148 0.96 -11.73 16.49
N ALA A 149 0.03 -11.55 17.44
CA ALA A 149 -0.97 -10.48 17.41
C ALA A 149 -0.36 -9.07 17.59
N ALA A 150 0.79 -8.96 18.27
CA ALA A 150 1.53 -7.69 18.38
C ALA A 150 2.10 -7.21 17.03
N GLY A 151 2.23 -8.13 16.06
CA GLY A 151 3.01 -7.90 14.86
C GLY A 151 4.52 -7.92 15.12
N GLY A 152 5.30 -8.06 14.04
CA GLY A 152 6.76 -8.20 14.16
C GLY A 152 7.47 -7.01 14.82
N THR A 153 6.97 -5.79 14.63
CA THR A 153 7.64 -4.59 15.17
C THR A 153 7.56 -4.53 16.69
N ALA A 154 6.35 -4.67 17.27
CA ALA A 154 6.19 -4.67 18.71
C ALA A 154 6.84 -5.91 19.36
N ALA A 155 6.80 -7.08 18.69
CA ALA A 155 7.53 -8.27 19.13
C ALA A 155 9.05 -8.03 19.21
N ALA A 156 9.63 -7.32 18.24
CA ALA A 156 11.05 -6.96 18.27
C ALA A 156 11.36 -5.89 19.35
N GLN A 157 10.47 -4.90 19.51
CA GLN A 157 10.60 -3.88 20.56
C GLN A 157 10.50 -4.48 21.97
N ALA A 158 9.73 -5.56 22.17
CA ALA A 158 9.72 -6.28 23.44
C ALA A 158 11.12 -6.76 23.84
N VAL A 159 11.91 -7.24 22.87
CA VAL A 159 13.29 -7.69 23.10
C VAL A 159 14.21 -6.50 23.43
N VAL A 160 14.00 -5.34 22.80
CA VAL A 160 14.73 -4.10 23.12
C VAL A 160 14.34 -3.57 24.51
N LEU A 161 13.08 -3.66 24.90
CA LEU A 161 12.65 -3.36 26.27
C LEU A 161 13.32 -4.30 27.27
N GLY A 162 13.42 -5.60 26.96
CA GLY A 162 14.17 -6.55 27.78
C GLY A 162 15.66 -6.17 27.90
N ASP A 163 16.27 -5.74 26.80
CA ASP A 163 17.65 -5.25 26.79
C ASP A 163 17.83 -3.99 27.65
N PHE A 164 16.89 -3.06 27.54
CA PHE A 164 16.87 -1.83 28.33
C PHE A 164 16.69 -2.10 29.82
N VAL A 165 15.79 -3.01 30.18
CA VAL A 165 15.56 -3.40 31.57
C VAL A 165 16.78 -4.10 32.16
N ARG A 166 17.45 -5.01 31.42
CA ARG A 166 18.70 -5.62 31.94
C ARG A 166 19.76 -4.56 32.25
N ASP A 167 19.89 -3.55 31.39
CA ASP A 167 20.91 -2.51 31.53
C ASP A 167 20.61 -1.62 32.75
N LEU A 168 19.35 -1.22 32.92
CA LEU A 168 18.90 -0.46 34.09
C LEU A 168 19.07 -1.22 35.42
N MET A 169 19.03 -2.55 35.36
CA MET A 169 19.19 -3.41 36.53
C MET A 169 20.62 -3.91 36.73
N ASP A 170 21.58 -3.46 35.94
CA ASP A 170 22.97 -3.94 35.97
C ASP A 170 23.07 -5.48 35.83
N ILE A 171 22.33 -6.01 34.86
CA ILE A 171 22.29 -7.43 34.50
C ILE A 171 23.08 -7.63 33.20
N ASP A 172 23.96 -8.62 33.18
CA ASP A 172 24.83 -8.94 32.06
C ASP A 172 24.01 -9.47 30.85
N ARG A 173 24.66 -9.50 29.69
CA ARG A 173 24.08 -10.01 28.44
C ARG A 173 23.92 -11.52 28.49
N TYR A 174 22.93 -12.01 27.75
CA TYR A 174 22.79 -13.41 27.40
C TYR A 174 23.99 -13.89 26.57
N LYS A 175 24.65 -14.97 27.02
CA LYS A 175 25.81 -15.59 26.36
C LYS A 175 25.43 -16.98 25.84
N PRO A 176 24.87 -17.11 24.63
CA PRO A 176 24.43 -18.40 24.08
C PRO A 176 25.61 -19.30 23.74
N SER A 177 25.46 -20.59 24.03
CA SER A 177 26.32 -21.66 23.53
C SER A 177 26.07 -21.96 22.06
N LYS A 178 27.00 -22.70 21.43
CA LYS A 178 26.86 -23.14 20.03
C LYS A 178 25.59 -23.98 19.83
N ASP A 179 25.28 -24.86 20.78
CA ASP A 179 24.10 -25.73 20.72
C ASP A 179 22.80 -24.93 20.78
N GLU A 180 22.76 -23.88 21.62
CA GLU A 180 21.60 -22.98 21.68
C GLU A 180 21.38 -22.22 20.36
N ILE A 181 22.46 -21.78 19.71
CA ILE A 181 22.39 -21.10 18.41
C ILE A 181 21.85 -22.04 17.32
N GLU A 182 22.36 -23.26 17.25
CA GLU A 182 21.90 -24.22 16.25
C GLU A 182 20.49 -24.76 16.58
N ARG A 183 20.12 -24.82 17.86
CA ARG A 183 18.76 -25.11 18.31
C ARG A 183 17.75 -24.08 17.78
N TYR A 184 18.06 -22.78 17.84
CA TYR A 184 17.19 -21.76 17.22
C TYR A 184 17.04 -21.97 15.70
N LEU A 185 18.12 -22.35 15.02
CA LEU A 185 18.07 -22.62 13.59
C LEU A 185 17.21 -23.84 13.25
N GLU A 186 17.35 -24.94 14.00
CA GLU A 186 16.55 -26.14 13.83
C GLU A 186 15.07 -25.84 14.08
N GLU A 187 14.74 -25.18 15.19
CA GLU A 187 13.36 -24.83 15.52
C GLU A 187 12.72 -23.94 14.45
N ILE A 188 13.39 -22.89 13.97
CA ILE A 188 12.83 -22.01 12.94
C ILE A 188 12.61 -22.75 11.62
N LYS A 189 13.50 -23.68 11.24
CA LYS A 189 13.34 -24.50 10.03
C LYS A 189 12.14 -25.44 10.14
N LEU A 190 11.98 -26.10 11.28
CA LEU A 190 10.85 -27.00 11.53
C LEU A 190 9.54 -26.19 11.61
N TYR A 191 9.54 -25.12 12.39
CA TYR A 191 8.39 -24.24 12.54
C TYR A 191 7.90 -23.68 11.20
N LYS A 192 8.80 -23.32 10.28
CA LYS A 192 8.45 -22.89 8.91
C LYS A 192 7.67 -23.94 8.11
N ARG A 193 7.88 -25.24 8.37
CA ARG A 193 7.16 -26.34 7.70
C ARG A 193 5.75 -26.49 8.25
N ILE A 194 5.56 -26.22 9.54
CA ILE A 194 4.27 -26.33 10.24
C ILE A 194 3.44 -25.06 10.06
N ARG A 195 4.07 -23.89 10.16
CA ARG A 195 3.44 -22.57 10.20
C ARG A 195 4.12 -21.61 9.22
N ASN A 196 3.31 -20.78 8.56
CA ASN A 196 3.83 -19.73 7.68
C ASN A 196 4.48 -18.60 8.49
N LEU A 197 5.78 -18.43 8.29
CA LEU A 197 6.57 -17.26 8.68
C LEU A 197 6.44 -16.16 7.62
N GLN A 198 6.35 -14.89 8.05
CA GLN A 198 6.17 -13.75 7.15
C GLN A 198 7.39 -13.50 6.25
N PHE A 199 8.57 -13.89 6.70
CA PHE A 199 9.82 -13.65 5.98
C PHE A 199 10.60 -14.95 5.80
N PRO A 200 10.95 -15.34 4.56
CA PRO A 200 11.89 -16.43 4.34
C PRO A 200 13.30 -15.96 4.72
N VAL A 201 13.81 -16.45 5.84
CA VAL A 201 15.12 -16.04 6.36
C VAL A 201 16.20 -17.08 6.06
N LYS A 202 17.39 -16.61 5.69
CA LYS A 202 18.57 -17.45 5.45
C LYS A 202 19.18 -17.94 6.77
N PRO A 203 19.65 -19.20 6.87
CA PRO A 203 20.27 -19.75 8.08
C PRO A 203 21.38 -18.89 8.71
N LYS A 204 22.21 -18.22 7.88
CA LYS A 204 23.28 -17.34 8.35
C LYS A 204 22.75 -16.16 9.19
N LEU A 205 21.60 -15.61 8.82
CA LEU A 205 20.98 -14.49 9.55
C LEU A 205 20.42 -14.96 10.89
N ILE A 206 19.78 -16.13 10.93
CA ILE A 206 19.29 -16.73 12.18
C ILE A 206 20.43 -16.92 13.18
N ARG A 207 21.53 -17.55 12.75
CA ARG A 207 22.71 -17.74 13.61
C ARG A 207 23.31 -16.42 14.10
N LYS A 208 23.39 -15.43 13.21
CA LYS A 208 23.91 -14.10 13.55
C LYS A 208 23.04 -13.42 14.60
N THR A 209 21.73 -13.46 14.44
CA THR A 209 20.79 -12.94 15.43
C THR A 209 20.92 -13.69 16.75
N ALA A 210 20.80 -15.02 16.73
CA ALA A 210 20.90 -15.85 17.94
C ALA A 210 22.20 -15.65 18.71
N LYS A 211 23.33 -15.38 18.03
CA LYS A 211 24.62 -15.10 18.66
C LYS A 211 24.70 -13.74 19.36
N ASN A 212 23.98 -12.73 18.85
CA ASN A 212 24.16 -11.33 19.28
C ASN A 212 23.00 -10.78 20.14
N ILE A 213 21.85 -11.47 20.20
CA ILE A 213 20.73 -11.05 21.02
C ILE A 213 21.15 -10.93 22.50
N PRO A 214 20.90 -9.78 23.16
CA PRO A 214 21.43 -9.52 24.49
C PRO A 214 20.57 -10.09 25.62
N VAL A 215 19.35 -10.54 25.32
CA VAL A 215 18.45 -11.26 26.23
C VAL A 215 18.04 -12.59 25.57
N GLU A 216 17.74 -13.60 26.37
CA GLU A 216 17.29 -14.89 25.84
C GLU A 216 15.83 -14.79 25.40
N VAL A 217 15.58 -15.12 24.12
CA VAL A 217 14.23 -15.21 23.54
C VAL A 217 13.79 -16.67 23.57
N THR A 218 13.06 -17.06 24.61
CA THR A 218 12.63 -18.45 24.84
C THR A 218 11.11 -18.54 24.97
N GLY A 219 10.57 -19.65 25.46
CA GLY A 219 9.14 -19.85 25.62
C GLY A 219 8.77 -21.29 25.92
N GLU A 220 7.50 -21.50 26.23
CA GLU A 220 6.90 -22.82 26.29
C GLU A 220 6.73 -23.43 24.89
N PRO A 221 6.69 -24.77 24.77
CA PRO A 221 6.48 -25.40 23.48
C PRO A 221 5.06 -25.15 22.96
N THR A 222 4.94 -24.69 21.72
CA THR A 222 3.64 -24.40 21.10
C THR A 222 3.24 -25.41 20.03
N GLU A 223 4.18 -26.23 19.57
CA GLU A 223 3.94 -27.27 18.56
C GLU A 223 4.30 -28.65 19.13
N LYS A 224 3.69 -29.71 18.57
CA LYS A 224 3.90 -31.09 19.03
C LYS A 224 5.23 -31.68 18.54
N GLU A 225 5.75 -31.19 17.41
CA GLU A 225 7.00 -31.67 16.82
C GLU A 225 8.20 -31.41 17.74
N GLU A 226 9.12 -32.38 17.76
CA GLU A 226 10.35 -32.33 18.53
C GLU A 226 11.55 -32.02 17.64
N VAL A 227 12.56 -31.40 18.26
CA VAL A 227 13.87 -31.26 17.65
C VAL A 227 14.63 -32.59 17.69
N THR A 228 15.46 -32.77 16.66
CA THR A 228 16.24 -33.99 16.41
C THR A 228 17.68 -33.84 16.85
N GLY A 229 18.35 -32.74 16.48
CA GLY A 229 19.79 -32.56 16.68
C GLY A 229 20.15 -32.00 18.06
N TYR A 230 19.42 -30.99 18.52
CA TYR A 230 19.83 -30.19 19.69
C TYR A 230 18.89 -30.39 20.90
N ARG A 231 18.83 -31.63 21.40
CA ARG A 231 18.00 -32.05 22.54
C ARG A 231 18.68 -31.80 23.89
N ASN A 232 17.89 -31.66 24.95
CA ASN A 232 18.32 -31.60 26.36
C ASN A 232 19.38 -30.53 26.64
N ILE A 233 19.28 -29.37 25.99
CA ILE A 233 20.11 -28.21 26.29
C ILE A 233 19.73 -27.69 27.68
N TRP A 234 20.72 -27.52 28.55
CA TRP A 234 20.54 -27.22 29.97
C TRP A 234 19.60 -26.04 30.30
N ARG A 235 19.55 -24.97 29.49
CA ARG A 235 18.63 -23.83 29.68
C ARG A 235 17.23 -24.07 29.10
N ILE A 236 17.11 -24.96 28.11
CA ILE A 236 15.90 -25.17 27.34
C ILE A 236 15.18 -26.38 27.90
N ARG A 237 14.14 -26.13 28.71
CA ARG A 237 13.38 -27.16 29.45
C ARG A 237 12.50 -28.08 28.58
N THR A 238 12.56 -27.96 27.26
CA THR A 238 11.73 -28.72 26.33
C THR A 238 12.51 -29.14 25.09
N ASN A 239 12.15 -30.27 24.50
CA ASN A 239 12.64 -30.71 23.19
C ASN A 239 11.65 -30.41 22.05
N LYS A 240 10.53 -29.75 22.35
CA LYS A 240 9.54 -29.31 21.35
C LYS A 240 9.83 -27.90 20.85
N ILE A 241 9.19 -27.54 19.74
CA ILE A 241 9.36 -26.22 19.10
C ILE A 241 8.70 -25.12 19.93
N ARG A 242 9.44 -24.03 20.17
CA ARG A 242 8.95 -22.83 20.86
C ARG A 242 8.53 -21.79 19.81
N GLY A 243 7.29 -21.87 19.35
CA GLY A 243 6.80 -21.04 18.24
C GLY A 243 6.81 -19.54 18.54
N GLY A 244 6.56 -19.14 19.78
CA GLY A 244 6.67 -17.74 20.22
C GLY A 244 8.09 -17.19 20.00
N ALA A 245 9.11 -17.93 20.43
CA ALA A 245 10.50 -17.57 20.20
C ALA A 245 10.85 -17.51 18.69
N CYS A 246 10.36 -18.50 17.91
CA CYS A 246 10.55 -18.52 16.46
C CYS A 246 9.98 -17.28 15.77
N LEU A 247 8.76 -16.84 16.17
CA LEU A 247 8.10 -15.65 15.62
C LEU A 247 8.88 -14.37 15.96
N VAL A 248 9.28 -14.19 17.23
CA VAL A 248 10.02 -13.00 17.68
C VAL A 248 11.37 -12.89 16.97
N LEU A 249 12.11 -14.00 16.85
CA LEU A 249 13.40 -14.02 16.15
C LEU A 249 13.25 -13.77 14.64
N ASN A 250 12.36 -14.51 13.96
CA ASN A 250 12.25 -14.49 12.51
C ASN A 250 11.44 -13.30 11.99
N ASP A 251 10.19 -13.18 12.41
CA ASP A 251 9.25 -12.17 11.88
C ASP A 251 9.39 -10.83 12.60
N GLY A 252 9.93 -10.84 13.82
CA GLY A 252 10.29 -9.65 14.59
C GLY A 252 11.69 -9.13 14.27
N ILE A 253 12.71 -9.60 14.97
CA ILE A 253 14.07 -9.03 14.92
C ILE A 253 14.63 -9.03 13.50
N ILE A 254 14.59 -10.18 12.80
CA ILE A 254 15.16 -10.28 11.45
C ILE A 254 14.25 -9.60 10.42
N GLY A 255 12.94 -9.89 10.46
CA GLY A 255 11.96 -9.34 9.52
C GLY A 255 11.78 -7.81 9.61
N LYS A 256 12.03 -7.21 10.78
CA LYS A 256 11.86 -5.78 11.07
C LYS A 256 13.15 -5.07 11.45
N SER A 257 14.31 -5.64 11.11
CA SER A 257 15.63 -5.09 11.43
C SER A 257 15.80 -3.60 11.07
N HIS A 258 15.22 -3.14 9.95
CA HIS A 258 15.26 -1.74 9.53
C HIS A 258 14.49 -0.79 10.48
N LYS A 259 13.27 -1.16 10.91
CA LYS A 259 12.50 -0.37 11.89
C LYS A 259 13.17 -0.43 13.26
N LEU A 260 13.67 -1.61 13.64
CA LEU A 260 14.37 -1.81 14.90
C LEU A 260 15.65 -0.95 14.98
N MET A 261 16.40 -0.84 13.88
CA MET A 261 17.61 -0.01 13.81
C MET A 261 17.31 1.46 14.09
N LYS A 262 16.25 2.01 13.47
CA LYS A 262 15.83 3.41 13.71
C LYS A 262 15.55 3.68 15.19
N ILE A 263 14.90 2.73 15.87
CA ILE A 263 14.60 2.83 17.31
C ILE A 263 15.89 2.75 18.12
N VAL A 264 16.75 1.78 17.81
CA VAL A 264 18.06 1.61 18.48
C VAL A 264 18.92 2.87 18.37
N GLU A 265 19.00 3.47 17.19
CA GLU A 265 19.76 4.69 16.93
C GLU A 265 19.15 5.89 17.65
N ARG A 266 17.82 6.05 17.57
CA ARG A 266 17.09 7.16 18.19
C ARG A 266 17.26 7.20 19.72
N PHE A 267 17.24 6.04 20.37
CA PHE A 267 17.37 5.92 21.82
C PHE A 267 18.81 5.56 22.27
N GLU A 268 19.78 5.59 21.35
CA GLU A 268 21.21 5.34 21.58
C GLU A 268 21.52 4.00 22.28
N PHE A 269 20.76 2.94 21.95
CA PHE A 269 20.96 1.61 22.51
C PHE A 269 22.30 1.00 22.04
N LYS A 270 23.21 0.75 22.98
CA LYS A 270 24.52 0.17 22.70
C LYS A 270 24.42 -1.33 22.40
N GLY A 271 25.30 -1.84 21.54
CA GLY A 271 25.44 -3.29 21.30
C GLY A 271 24.53 -3.89 20.21
N TRP A 272 23.81 -3.05 19.46
CA TRP A 272 22.88 -3.45 18.38
C TRP A 272 23.39 -3.17 16.96
N ASN A 273 24.64 -2.72 16.79
CA ASN A 273 25.23 -2.37 15.48
C ASN A 273 25.16 -3.52 14.44
N TRP A 274 25.07 -4.77 14.90
CA TRP A 274 24.95 -5.97 14.07
C TRP A 274 23.62 -6.07 13.32
N LEU A 275 22.60 -5.25 13.64
CA LEU A 275 21.36 -5.18 12.88
C LEU A 275 21.58 -4.68 11.44
N SER A 276 22.59 -3.82 11.23
CA SER A 276 22.97 -3.31 9.90
C SER A 276 23.31 -4.46 8.93
N ASP A 277 23.98 -5.50 9.44
CA ASP A 277 24.36 -6.68 8.66
C ASP A 277 23.16 -7.56 8.26
N LEU A 278 22.03 -7.43 8.96
CA LEU A 278 20.78 -8.12 8.58
C LEU A 278 20.10 -7.42 7.39
N GLN A 279 20.40 -6.16 7.14
CA GLN A 279 19.80 -5.37 6.06
C GLN A 279 20.38 -5.74 4.69
N GLN A 280 21.64 -6.18 4.63
CA GLN A 280 22.45 -6.29 3.41
C GLN A 280 21.98 -7.30 2.34
N LYS A 281 20.88 -8.04 2.52
CA LYS A 281 20.37 -8.97 1.46
C LYS A 281 18.86 -8.99 1.24
N ASN A 282 18.08 -8.11 1.89
CA ASN A 282 16.67 -7.89 1.54
C ASN A 282 16.46 -6.67 0.63
N ARG A 283 17.49 -5.82 0.47
CA ARG A 283 17.71 -5.06 -0.76
C ARG A 283 18.01 -6.08 -1.85
N VAL A 284 17.02 -6.39 -2.67
CA VAL A 284 17.26 -6.99 -3.98
C VAL A 284 18.06 -5.94 -4.72
N GLU A 285 19.39 -6.11 -4.85
CA GLU A 285 20.25 -5.33 -5.76
C GLU A 285 19.76 -3.90 -6.05
N ASP A 286 19.68 -3.10 -4.99
CA ASP A 286 19.74 -1.65 -5.09
C ASP A 286 21.23 -1.32 -5.16
N ASN A 287 21.86 -1.66 -6.29
CA ASN A 287 23.06 -0.95 -6.70
C ASN A 287 22.62 0.47 -7.01
N GLU A 288 23.44 1.43 -6.59
CA GLU A 288 23.38 2.85 -6.87
C GLU A 288 23.63 3.17 -8.36
N ASP A 289 23.06 2.37 -9.26
CA ASP A 289 22.85 2.78 -10.65
C ASP A 289 21.44 3.38 -10.71
N GLU A 290 21.40 4.72 -10.76
CA GLU A 290 20.21 5.51 -11.06
C GLU A 290 19.50 4.95 -12.32
N GLU A 291 18.16 5.06 -12.35
CA GLU A 291 17.23 4.91 -13.50
C GLU A 291 16.35 3.65 -13.68
N LYS A 292 16.36 2.59 -12.85
CA LYS A 292 15.42 1.45 -13.07
C LYS A 292 14.60 1.02 -11.86
N ILE A 293 13.30 1.36 -11.88
CA ILE A 293 12.27 0.72 -11.06
C ILE A 293 12.12 -0.74 -11.55
N LYS A 294 12.82 -1.67 -10.89
CA LYS A 294 12.78 -3.09 -11.25
C LYS A 294 11.41 -3.73 -10.91
N PRO A 295 10.89 -4.63 -11.77
CA PRO A 295 9.69 -5.40 -11.49
C PRO A 295 9.85 -6.23 -10.20
N VAL A 296 8.78 -6.35 -9.40
CA VAL A 296 8.81 -7.11 -8.14
C VAL A 296 7.90 -8.33 -8.22
N ASP A 297 8.47 -9.54 -8.30
CA ASP A 297 7.68 -10.79 -8.37
C ASP A 297 7.14 -11.28 -7.02
N LYS A 298 7.57 -10.68 -5.90
CA LYS A 298 7.24 -11.17 -4.54
C LYS A 298 5.74 -11.28 -4.30
N PHE A 299 4.92 -10.42 -4.91
CA PHE A 299 3.47 -10.48 -4.72
C PHE A 299 2.88 -11.76 -5.32
N ILE A 300 3.44 -12.30 -6.40
CA ILE A 300 2.96 -13.52 -7.08
C ILE A 300 3.35 -14.80 -6.33
N ALA A 301 4.34 -14.74 -5.44
CA ALA A 301 4.77 -15.90 -4.68
C ALA A 301 3.65 -16.44 -3.77
N GLY A 302 3.42 -17.76 -3.84
CA GLY A 302 2.44 -18.43 -2.98
C GLY A 302 0.97 -18.24 -3.39
N VAL A 303 0.70 -17.90 -4.67
CA VAL A 303 -0.66 -17.94 -5.22
C VAL A 303 -1.21 -19.37 -5.16
N ILE A 304 -2.44 -19.51 -4.66
CA ILE A 304 -3.16 -20.77 -4.54
C ILE A 304 -4.21 -20.84 -5.66
N ALA A 305 -4.61 -22.05 -6.05
CA ALA A 305 -5.73 -22.25 -6.96
C ALA A 305 -6.98 -21.45 -6.52
N GLY A 306 -7.64 -20.80 -7.48
CA GLY A 306 -8.82 -19.95 -7.22
C GLY A 306 -8.51 -18.47 -6.96
N ARG A 307 -7.23 -18.08 -6.80
CA ARG A 307 -6.82 -16.66 -6.72
C ARG A 307 -6.17 -16.21 -8.04
N PRO A 308 -6.87 -15.45 -8.89
CA PRO A 308 -6.31 -15.04 -10.18
C PRO A 308 -5.20 -14.02 -10.03
N ILE A 309 -4.21 -14.15 -10.91
CA ILE A 309 -3.25 -13.09 -11.21
C ILE A 309 -3.87 -12.26 -12.32
N LEU A 310 -4.19 -11.00 -12.04
CA LEU A 310 -4.79 -10.11 -13.04
C LEU A 310 -3.73 -9.48 -13.94
N SER A 311 -2.55 -9.17 -13.38
CA SER A 311 -1.41 -8.70 -14.16
C SER A 311 -0.10 -9.15 -13.54
N HIS A 312 0.82 -9.58 -14.40
CA HIS A 312 2.23 -9.75 -14.06
C HIS A 312 2.91 -8.41 -13.76
N PRO A 313 4.09 -8.42 -13.12
CA PRO A 313 4.73 -7.21 -12.65
C PRO A 313 5.19 -6.36 -13.83
N SER A 314 4.94 -5.05 -13.76
CA SER A 314 5.38 -4.06 -14.75
C SER A 314 5.02 -4.39 -16.22
N LYS A 315 3.92 -5.13 -16.45
CA LYS A 315 3.41 -5.42 -17.80
C LYS A 315 2.50 -4.32 -18.32
N LYS A 316 2.54 -4.07 -19.63
CA LYS A 316 1.80 -2.99 -20.30
C LYS A 316 0.28 -3.12 -20.13
N GLU A 317 -0.23 -4.35 -20.10
CA GLU A 317 -1.65 -4.66 -19.94
C GLU A 317 -2.16 -4.44 -18.51
N GLY A 318 -1.25 -4.22 -17.55
CA GLY A 318 -1.54 -4.05 -16.14
C GLY A 318 -2.32 -2.77 -15.80
N PHE A 319 -2.44 -2.52 -14.50
CA PHE A 319 -3.17 -1.36 -14.02
C PHE A 319 -2.36 -0.08 -14.22
N ARG A 320 -2.95 0.97 -14.79
CA ARG A 320 -2.34 2.30 -14.83
C ARG A 320 -2.43 2.90 -13.42
N ILE A 321 -1.30 3.33 -12.87
CA ILE A 321 -1.33 3.98 -11.56
C ILE A 321 -1.88 5.40 -11.66
N ARG A 322 -2.82 5.74 -10.78
CA ARG A 322 -3.35 7.08 -10.56
C ARG A 322 -3.23 7.40 -9.08
N TYR A 323 -2.55 8.48 -8.73
CA TYR A 323 -2.47 8.89 -7.33
C TYR A 323 -3.74 9.60 -6.91
N GLY A 324 -4.31 9.20 -5.78
CA GLY A 324 -5.48 9.87 -5.23
C GLY A 324 -6.16 9.05 -4.14
N ARG A 325 -7.19 9.64 -3.54
CA ARG A 325 -7.98 9.03 -2.48
C ARG A 325 -9.42 9.47 -2.61
N VAL A 326 -10.33 8.51 -2.58
CA VAL A 326 -11.77 8.75 -2.54
C VAL A 326 -12.33 8.40 -1.16
N ARG A 327 -13.57 8.80 -0.90
CA ARG A 327 -14.24 8.62 0.39
C ARG A 327 -14.20 7.16 0.90
N ASN A 328 -14.28 6.19 0.00
CA ASN A 328 -14.33 4.77 0.34
C ASN A 328 -12.95 4.07 0.32
N THR A 329 -11.88 4.66 -0.21
CA THR A 329 -10.55 4.01 -0.24
C THR A 329 -9.75 4.17 1.06
N GLY A 330 -10.29 4.88 2.07
CA GLY A 330 -9.90 4.74 3.47
C GLY A 330 -8.39 4.71 3.75
N LEU A 331 -7.97 3.72 4.55
CA LEU A 331 -6.58 3.36 4.88
C LEU A 331 -6.30 1.98 4.28
N ALA A 332 -5.15 1.77 3.66
CA ALA A 332 -4.74 0.49 3.06
C ALA A 332 -5.77 -0.09 2.07
N ALA A 333 -6.55 0.77 1.40
CA ALA A 333 -7.45 0.38 0.33
C ALA A 333 -7.09 1.11 -0.97
N VAL A 334 -7.29 0.43 -2.08
CA VAL A 334 -7.04 0.97 -3.42
C VAL A 334 -8.34 0.99 -4.21
N GLY A 335 -8.48 2.02 -5.06
CA GLY A 335 -9.63 2.15 -5.94
C GLY A 335 -9.40 1.41 -7.24
N LEU A 336 -10.38 0.63 -7.69
CA LEU A 336 -10.40 -0.01 -8.99
C LEU A 336 -11.67 0.41 -9.73
N ASN A 337 -11.58 0.50 -11.06
CA ASN A 337 -12.77 0.79 -11.84
C ASN A 337 -13.81 -0.34 -11.67
N ILE A 338 -15.06 0.02 -11.42
CA ILE A 338 -16.14 -0.96 -11.18
C ILE A 338 -16.35 -1.91 -12.36
N PHE A 339 -16.10 -1.48 -13.59
CA PHE A 339 -16.23 -2.32 -14.78
C PHE A 339 -15.03 -3.25 -14.95
N THR A 340 -13.83 -2.83 -14.54
CA THR A 340 -12.67 -3.74 -14.44
C THR A 340 -12.97 -4.90 -13.51
N MET A 341 -13.56 -4.62 -12.35
CA MET A 341 -13.99 -5.63 -11.38
C MET A 341 -15.01 -6.61 -12.00
N LYS A 342 -16.00 -6.09 -12.73
CA LYS A 342 -17.02 -6.91 -13.41
C LYS A 342 -16.47 -7.78 -14.55
N ILE A 343 -15.64 -7.22 -15.44
CA ILE A 343 -15.13 -7.97 -16.60
C ILE A 343 -14.06 -9.00 -16.24
N THR A 344 -13.39 -8.81 -15.10
CA THR A 344 -12.46 -9.79 -14.53
C THR A 344 -13.19 -10.88 -13.74
N GLY A 345 -14.43 -11.21 -14.12
CA GLY A 345 -15.20 -12.31 -13.56
C GLY A 345 -15.70 -12.10 -12.13
N ASN A 346 -15.76 -10.85 -11.65
CA ASN A 346 -16.10 -10.52 -10.25
C ASN A 346 -15.16 -11.19 -9.22
N PHE A 347 -13.93 -11.54 -9.60
CA PHE A 347 -12.94 -12.03 -8.64
C PHE A 347 -12.53 -10.95 -7.64
N LEU A 348 -12.48 -9.69 -8.10
CA LEU A 348 -12.36 -8.53 -7.22
C LEU A 348 -13.73 -7.90 -7.04
N VAL A 349 -14.24 -7.95 -5.82
CA VAL A 349 -15.41 -7.19 -5.35
C VAL A 349 -15.01 -6.21 -4.25
N GLN A 350 -15.90 -5.30 -3.89
CA GLN A 350 -15.64 -4.36 -2.80
C GLN A 350 -15.31 -5.13 -1.51
N GLY A 351 -14.19 -4.83 -0.88
CA GLY A 351 -13.72 -5.55 0.32
C GLY A 351 -12.76 -6.71 0.04
N THR A 352 -12.56 -7.10 -1.22
CA THR A 352 -11.63 -8.19 -1.56
C THR A 352 -10.20 -7.78 -1.29
N GLN A 353 -9.39 -8.70 -0.74
CA GLN A 353 -7.96 -8.47 -0.64
C GLN A 353 -7.35 -8.43 -2.04
N PHE A 354 -6.69 -7.34 -2.35
CA PHE A 354 -5.95 -7.14 -3.59
C PHE A 354 -4.49 -6.87 -3.24
N ILE A 355 -3.59 -7.70 -3.78
CA ILE A 355 -2.16 -7.60 -3.54
C ILE A 355 -1.51 -7.04 -4.80
N THR A 356 -0.93 -5.86 -4.67
CA THR A 356 -0.28 -5.14 -5.75
C THR A 356 1.22 -5.42 -5.77
N GLU A 357 1.85 -5.09 -6.89
CA GLU A 357 3.31 -5.09 -7.00
C GLU A 357 3.96 -4.12 -6.01
N ARG A 358 3.34 -2.95 -5.85
CA ARG A 358 3.73 -1.83 -4.97
C ARG A 358 2.46 -1.03 -4.61
N PRO A 359 2.43 -0.17 -3.58
CA PRO A 359 3.14 -0.32 -2.32
C PRO A 359 2.48 -1.38 -1.42
N GLY A 360 3.24 -1.97 -0.50
CA GLY A 360 2.69 -2.79 0.58
C GLY A 360 2.46 -4.27 0.23
N LYS A 361 1.93 -5.02 1.21
CA LYS A 361 1.75 -6.49 1.14
C LYS A 361 0.31 -6.92 0.84
N GLY A 362 -0.60 -5.97 0.77
CA GLY A 362 -2.02 -6.22 0.56
C GLY A 362 -2.80 -4.96 0.81
N SER A 363 -3.85 -4.81 0.02
CA SER A 363 -4.79 -3.70 0.08
C SER A 363 -6.20 -4.26 -0.02
N ILE A 364 -7.19 -3.45 0.34
CA ILE A 364 -8.60 -3.76 0.08
C ILE A 364 -9.00 -3.11 -1.24
N SER A 365 -9.62 -3.86 -2.15
CA SER A 365 -10.16 -3.29 -3.39
C SER A 365 -11.49 -2.59 -3.13
N MET A 366 -11.60 -1.35 -3.58
CA MET A 366 -12.81 -0.54 -3.52
C MET A 366 -13.22 -0.09 -4.92
N GLY A 367 -14.52 -0.10 -5.20
CA GLY A 367 -15.03 0.37 -6.50
C GLY A 367 -14.98 1.90 -6.62
N VAL A 368 -14.52 2.37 -7.78
CA VAL A 368 -14.52 3.78 -8.19
C VAL A 368 -15.07 3.85 -9.61
N ASP A 369 -15.98 4.78 -9.88
CA ASP A 369 -16.76 4.87 -11.12
C ASP A 369 -16.22 5.90 -12.12
N TRP A 370 -15.52 6.94 -11.65
CA TRP A 370 -14.99 8.01 -12.50
C TRP A 370 -13.55 7.79 -13.02
N ILE A 371 -12.79 6.85 -12.46
CA ILE A 371 -11.44 6.53 -12.97
C ILE A 371 -11.51 5.69 -14.26
N GLU A 372 -10.45 5.66 -15.07
CA GLU A 372 -10.52 4.98 -16.36
C GLU A 372 -10.75 3.47 -16.21
N GLY A 373 -11.79 2.99 -16.90
CA GLY A 373 -12.12 1.58 -16.98
C GLY A 373 -11.25 0.78 -17.95
N PRO A 374 -11.60 -0.50 -18.15
CA PRO A 374 -10.84 -1.39 -19.01
C PRO A 374 -11.08 -1.09 -20.48
N ILE A 375 -10.07 -1.38 -21.30
CA ILE A 375 -10.16 -1.33 -22.77
C ILE A 375 -10.13 -2.77 -23.27
N VAL A 376 -11.13 -3.14 -24.08
CA VAL A 376 -11.37 -4.52 -24.50
C VAL A 376 -11.47 -4.62 -26.03
N LYS A 377 -11.01 -5.75 -26.57
CA LYS A 377 -11.17 -6.16 -27.96
C LYS A 377 -12.35 -7.11 -28.05
N LEU A 378 -13.27 -6.86 -28.97
CA LEU A 378 -14.43 -7.70 -29.26
C LEU A 378 -14.11 -8.77 -30.31
N TYR A 379 -14.96 -9.79 -30.43
CA TYR A 379 -14.79 -10.86 -31.43
C TYR A 379 -14.79 -10.36 -32.88
N ASN A 380 -15.56 -9.32 -33.18
CA ASN A 380 -15.57 -8.67 -34.51
C ASN A 380 -14.32 -7.82 -34.79
N GLY A 381 -13.38 -7.72 -33.84
CA GLY A 381 -12.15 -6.94 -33.99
C GLY A 381 -12.24 -5.48 -33.53
N SER A 382 -13.42 -4.99 -33.13
CA SER A 382 -13.60 -3.65 -32.55
C SER A 382 -12.88 -3.52 -31.21
N VAL A 383 -12.44 -2.31 -30.87
CA VAL A 383 -11.87 -1.97 -29.56
C VAL A 383 -12.75 -0.94 -28.89
N VAL A 384 -13.19 -1.24 -27.66
CA VAL A 384 -14.09 -0.39 -26.89
C VAL A 384 -13.56 -0.19 -25.48
N LYS A 385 -13.74 1.01 -24.94
CA LYS A 385 -13.54 1.30 -23.52
C LYS A 385 -14.87 1.08 -22.80
N ILE A 386 -14.86 0.38 -21.66
CA ILE A 386 -16.08 0.16 -20.87
C ILE A 386 -16.15 1.24 -19.80
N GLU A 387 -17.04 2.22 -19.99
CA GLU A 387 -17.12 3.39 -19.09
C GLU A 387 -18.40 3.41 -18.25
N ASN A 388 -19.46 2.72 -18.69
CA ASN A 388 -20.76 2.73 -18.03
C ASN A 388 -21.49 1.37 -18.12
N ASN A 389 -22.63 1.27 -17.44
CA ASN A 389 -23.43 0.04 -17.43
C ASN A 389 -23.99 -0.33 -18.81
N LYS A 390 -24.26 0.65 -19.68
CA LYS A 390 -24.74 0.41 -21.05
C LYS A 390 -23.65 -0.28 -21.87
N ASP A 391 -22.41 0.20 -21.80
CA ASP A 391 -21.27 -0.43 -22.45
C ASP A 391 -21.06 -1.85 -21.96
N TYR A 392 -21.04 -2.03 -20.62
CA TYR A 392 -20.85 -3.35 -20.03
C TYR A 392 -21.91 -4.35 -20.49
N ASN A 393 -23.20 -3.99 -20.43
CA ASN A 393 -24.28 -4.87 -20.84
C ASN A 393 -24.25 -5.19 -22.34
N ASN A 394 -23.85 -4.23 -23.19
CA ASN A 394 -23.78 -4.41 -24.63
C ASN A 394 -22.62 -5.31 -25.08
N TYR A 395 -21.51 -5.30 -24.32
CA TYR A 395 -20.24 -5.87 -24.77
C TYR A 395 -19.74 -7.06 -23.94
N LYS A 396 -20.19 -7.28 -22.70
CA LYS A 396 -19.63 -8.31 -21.78
C LYS A 396 -19.48 -9.70 -22.42
N ASP A 397 -20.47 -10.15 -23.19
CA ASP A 397 -20.49 -11.48 -23.82
C ASP A 397 -19.78 -11.51 -25.18
N LYS A 398 -19.31 -10.35 -25.66
CA LYS A 398 -18.63 -10.16 -26.95
C LYS A 398 -17.13 -9.91 -26.78
N ILE A 399 -16.63 -9.85 -25.55
CA ILE A 399 -15.22 -9.62 -25.24
C ILE A 399 -14.39 -10.82 -25.68
N LYS A 400 -13.45 -10.59 -26.60
CA LYS A 400 -12.44 -11.57 -27.00
C LYS A 400 -11.19 -11.47 -26.13
N ARG A 401 -10.78 -10.25 -25.76
CA ARG A 401 -9.56 -10.01 -24.98
C ARG A 401 -9.62 -8.68 -24.23
N ILE A 402 -9.14 -8.66 -22.99
CA ILE A 402 -8.85 -7.41 -22.27
C ILE A 402 -7.48 -6.91 -22.72
N LEU A 403 -7.42 -5.69 -23.28
CA LEU A 403 -6.17 -5.06 -23.71
C LEU A 403 -5.50 -4.30 -22.56
N TYR A 404 -6.30 -3.61 -21.76
CA TYR A 404 -5.86 -2.84 -20.61
C TYR A 404 -6.86 -2.97 -19.46
N LEU A 405 -6.37 -3.15 -18.23
CA LEU A 405 -7.20 -3.27 -17.04
C LEU A 405 -7.77 -1.93 -16.54
N GLY A 406 -7.32 -0.80 -17.07
CA GLY A 406 -7.71 0.53 -16.58
C GLY A 406 -6.89 0.98 -15.37
N ASP A 407 -7.49 1.84 -14.56
CA ASP A 407 -6.82 2.53 -13.45
C ASP A 407 -6.81 1.71 -12.16
N VAL A 408 -5.76 1.96 -11.37
CA VAL A 408 -5.70 1.67 -9.94
C VAL A 408 -5.36 2.96 -9.19
N LEU A 409 -6.29 3.39 -8.34
CA LEU A 409 -6.19 4.59 -7.52
C LEU A 409 -5.49 4.27 -6.20
N ILE A 410 -4.35 4.89 -5.95
CA ILE A 410 -3.55 4.65 -4.74
C ILE A 410 -3.26 5.95 -4.02
N GLY A 411 -3.52 5.97 -2.71
CA GLY A 411 -3.19 7.12 -1.86
C GLY A 411 -1.68 7.28 -1.70
N PHE A 412 -1.19 8.52 -1.76
CA PHE A 412 0.22 8.84 -1.47
C PHE A 412 0.69 8.27 -0.12
N GLY A 413 -0.18 8.30 0.89
CA GLY A 413 0.11 7.77 2.23
C GLY A 413 0.53 6.28 2.22
N GLU A 414 0.05 5.49 1.26
CA GLU A 414 0.41 4.07 1.14
C GLU A 414 1.89 3.88 0.75
N PHE A 415 2.42 4.76 -0.11
CA PHE A 415 3.83 4.75 -0.47
C PHE A 415 4.70 5.23 0.69
N LEU A 416 4.26 6.29 1.39
CA LEU A 416 4.95 6.86 2.54
C LEU A 416 5.04 5.84 3.70
N GLU A 417 3.94 5.20 4.07
CA GLU A 417 3.89 4.24 5.18
C GLU A 417 4.75 3.00 4.89
N ASN A 418 4.68 2.49 3.66
CA ASN A 418 5.43 1.30 3.26
C ASN A 418 6.87 1.61 2.83
N ASN A 419 7.29 2.89 2.84
CA ASN A 419 8.61 3.35 2.45
C ASN A 419 9.02 2.86 1.04
N HIS A 420 8.11 2.95 0.09
CA HIS A 420 8.36 2.67 -1.33
C HIS A 420 8.62 3.96 -2.10
N ILE A 421 9.55 3.91 -3.05
CA ILE A 421 9.77 5.00 -4.01
C ILE A 421 8.49 5.21 -4.84
N LEU A 422 8.09 6.47 -5.02
CA LEU A 422 6.99 6.83 -5.91
C LEU A 422 7.32 6.41 -7.33
N VAL A 423 6.37 5.76 -7.98
CA VAL A 423 6.47 5.44 -9.41
C VAL A 423 5.88 6.61 -10.22
N PRO A 424 6.27 6.81 -11.49
CA PRO A 424 5.65 7.83 -12.34
C PRO A 424 4.14 7.65 -12.44
N SER A 425 3.37 8.71 -12.19
CA SER A 425 1.91 8.71 -12.34
C SER A 425 1.51 8.60 -13.81
N GLY A 426 0.35 8.00 -14.10
CA GLY A 426 -0.36 8.27 -15.35
C GLY A 426 -0.64 9.77 -15.53
N TYR A 427 -0.71 10.23 -16.78
CA TYR A 427 -1.24 11.56 -17.08
C TYR A 427 -2.77 11.51 -16.98
N THR A 428 -3.34 12.37 -16.14
CA THR A 428 -4.73 12.31 -15.68
C THR A 428 -5.39 13.68 -15.71
N GLU A 429 -6.73 13.68 -15.70
CA GLU A 429 -7.54 14.88 -15.89
C GLU A 429 -7.29 15.93 -14.80
N GLU A 430 -7.11 15.52 -13.54
CA GLU A 430 -6.76 16.42 -12.44
C GLU A 430 -5.40 17.09 -12.64
N TRP A 431 -4.42 16.39 -13.20
CA TRP A 431 -3.12 16.98 -13.49
C TRP A 431 -3.24 17.96 -14.66
N TRP A 432 -3.93 17.58 -15.73
CA TRP A 432 -4.17 18.47 -16.87
C TRP A 432 -4.92 19.75 -16.45
N GLY A 433 -5.96 19.63 -15.61
CA GLY A 433 -6.74 20.76 -15.11
C GLY A 433 -5.89 21.73 -14.28
N GLU A 434 -5.05 21.23 -13.37
CA GLU A 434 -4.11 22.05 -12.61
C GLU A 434 -3.04 22.73 -13.50
N GLU A 435 -2.54 22.04 -14.53
CA GLU A 435 -1.62 22.66 -15.51
C GLU A 435 -2.32 23.77 -16.31
N CYS A 436 -3.57 23.54 -16.74
CA CYS A 436 -4.38 24.52 -17.44
C CYS A 436 -4.60 25.77 -16.57
N ARG A 437 -5.04 25.60 -15.32
CA ARG A 437 -5.24 26.70 -14.36
C ARG A 437 -3.97 27.54 -14.20
N LYS A 438 -2.84 26.89 -13.90
CA LYS A 438 -1.55 27.57 -13.69
C LYS A 438 -1.07 28.32 -14.94
N LEU A 439 -1.24 27.74 -16.12
CA LEU A 439 -0.80 28.39 -17.36
C LEU A 439 -1.65 29.62 -17.67
N ILE A 440 -2.97 29.56 -17.46
CA ILE A 440 -3.87 30.71 -17.60
C ILE A 440 -3.48 31.81 -16.60
N GLU A 441 -3.31 31.48 -15.32
CA GLU A 441 -2.87 32.43 -14.29
C GLU A 441 -1.53 33.10 -14.66
N SER A 442 -0.58 32.33 -15.20
CA SER A 442 0.76 32.85 -15.53
C SER A 442 0.83 33.67 -16.83
N LYS A 443 0.05 33.32 -17.85
CA LYS A 443 0.10 33.95 -19.19
C LYS A 443 -0.94 35.05 -19.36
N TYR A 444 -2.08 34.94 -18.69
CA TYR A 444 -3.26 35.77 -18.92
C TYR A 444 -3.75 36.50 -17.67
N ASN A 445 -3.22 36.17 -16.49
CA ASN A 445 -3.61 36.65 -15.15
C ASN A 445 -5.04 36.25 -14.72
N GLU A 446 -6.02 36.38 -15.62
CA GLU A 446 -7.42 36.07 -15.41
C GLU A 446 -7.99 35.20 -16.54
N VAL A 447 -9.00 34.38 -16.21
CA VAL A 447 -9.67 33.50 -17.17
C VAL A 447 -10.47 34.31 -18.22
N SER A 448 -10.96 35.49 -17.86
CA SER A 448 -11.65 36.43 -18.76
C SER A 448 -10.79 36.78 -19.99
N ASN A 449 -9.53 37.17 -19.76
CA ASN A 449 -8.62 37.54 -20.83
C ASN A 449 -8.34 36.36 -21.77
N PHE A 450 -8.16 35.16 -21.20
CA PHE A 450 -7.95 33.96 -21.99
C PHE A 450 -9.20 33.52 -22.78
N SER A 451 -10.39 33.72 -22.20
CA SER A 451 -11.69 33.43 -22.82
C SER A 451 -11.89 34.19 -24.13
N GLU A 452 -11.41 35.44 -24.20
CA GLU A 452 -11.46 36.25 -25.43
C GLU A 452 -10.57 35.67 -26.54
N ASP A 453 -9.35 35.25 -26.20
CA ASP A 453 -8.39 34.68 -27.16
C ASP A 453 -8.84 33.32 -27.71
N CYS A 454 -9.23 32.39 -26.83
CA CYS A 454 -9.61 31.04 -27.23
C CYS A 454 -11.06 30.92 -27.71
N LYS A 455 -11.87 31.98 -27.56
CA LYS A 455 -13.31 32.03 -27.91
C LYS A 455 -14.16 30.98 -27.20
N ILE A 456 -13.69 30.47 -26.06
CA ILE A 456 -14.43 29.56 -25.18
C ILE A 456 -14.96 30.40 -24.02
N ASN A 457 -16.22 30.19 -23.63
CA ASN A 457 -16.84 30.90 -22.52
C ASN A 457 -16.07 30.71 -21.20
N ASN A 458 -15.94 31.77 -20.40
CA ASN A 458 -15.21 31.79 -19.12
C ASN A 458 -15.67 30.68 -18.15
N ASP A 459 -16.99 30.51 -17.96
CA ASP A 459 -17.53 29.49 -17.07
C ASP A 459 -17.24 28.08 -17.60
N ARG A 460 -17.25 27.91 -18.93
CA ARG A 460 -16.83 26.66 -19.58
C ARG A 460 -15.37 26.36 -19.26
N ILE A 461 -14.46 27.32 -19.40
CA ILE A 461 -13.03 27.13 -19.08
C ILE A 461 -12.84 26.76 -17.61
N LYS A 462 -13.48 27.49 -16.68
CA LYS A 462 -13.41 27.19 -15.24
C LYS A 462 -13.89 25.78 -14.92
N SER A 463 -15.00 25.37 -15.53
CA SER A 463 -15.55 24.03 -15.31
C SER A 463 -14.58 22.90 -15.68
N LEU A 464 -13.69 23.11 -16.66
CA LEU A 464 -12.71 22.11 -17.11
C LEU A 464 -11.64 21.81 -16.05
N PHE A 465 -11.26 22.78 -15.22
CA PHE A 465 -10.24 22.58 -14.17
C PHE A 465 -10.81 22.51 -12.75
N ASP A 466 -12.03 23.00 -12.52
CA ASP A 466 -12.70 22.88 -11.21
C ASP A 466 -13.43 21.55 -11.06
N ASN A 467 -13.90 20.94 -12.15
CA ASN A 467 -14.59 19.64 -12.15
C ASN A 467 -13.97 18.65 -13.16
N PRO A 468 -12.66 18.35 -13.08
CA PRO A 468 -11.93 17.56 -14.09
C PRO A 468 -12.38 16.08 -14.17
N PHE A 469 -13.21 15.61 -13.24
CA PHE A 469 -13.73 14.23 -13.22
C PHE A 469 -15.08 14.09 -13.93
N ASP A 470 -15.83 15.19 -14.03
CA ASP A 470 -17.22 15.20 -14.53
C ASP A 470 -17.35 15.97 -15.85
N VAL A 471 -16.47 16.94 -16.08
CA VAL A 471 -16.52 17.81 -17.25
C VAL A 471 -15.30 17.57 -18.14
N TYR A 472 -15.55 17.11 -19.36
CA TYR A 472 -14.50 16.84 -20.35
C TYR A 472 -14.52 17.90 -21.46
N PRO A 473 -13.34 18.35 -21.94
CA PRO A 473 -13.27 19.26 -23.09
C PRO A 473 -13.61 18.53 -24.39
N LEU A 474 -14.15 19.24 -25.37
CA LEU A 474 -14.32 18.78 -26.75
C LEU A 474 -12.97 18.70 -27.47
N GLU A 475 -12.90 17.96 -28.58
CA GLU A 475 -11.65 17.85 -29.36
C GLU A 475 -11.14 19.21 -29.85
N THR A 476 -12.05 20.09 -30.29
CA THR A 476 -11.74 21.47 -30.71
C THR A 476 -11.22 22.32 -29.56
N GLU A 477 -11.86 22.25 -28.39
CA GLU A 477 -11.39 22.92 -27.17
C GLU A 477 -9.98 22.44 -26.80
N VAL A 478 -9.71 21.13 -26.84
CA VAL A 478 -8.38 20.59 -26.52
C VAL A 478 -7.31 21.14 -27.47
N LEU A 479 -7.57 21.15 -28.77
CA LEU A 479 -6.61 21.64 -29.77
C LEU A 479 -6.31 23.13 -29.59
N GLU A 480 -7.33 23.94 -29.33
CA GLU A 480 -7.19 25.38 -29.10
C GLU A 480 -6.42 25.67 -27.81
N LEU A 481 -6.81 25.04 -26.71
CA LEU A 481 -6.15 25.16 -25.41
C LEU A 481 -4.69 24.73 -25.48
N SER A 482 -4.42 23.58 -26.12
CA SER A 482 -3.05 23.08 -26.31
C SER A 482 -2.18 24.04 -27.12
N LYS A 483 -2.74 24.67 -28.16
CA LYS A 483 -2.01 25.60 -29.03
C LYS A 483 -1.69 26.92 -28.33
N LEU A 484 -2.66 27.54 -27.66
CA LEU A 484 -2.47 28.83 -27.00
C LEU A 484 -1.66 28.72 -25.70
N LEU A 485 -1.91 27.68 -24.90
CA LEU A 485 -1.25 27.51 -23.61
C LEU A 485 0.04 26.71 -23.69
N ASP A 486 0.35 26.07 -24.83
CA ASP A 486 1.46 25.11 -24.95
C ASP A 486 1.31 23.96 -23.94
N LEU A 487 0.04 23.58 -23.73
CA LEU A 487 -0.45 22.55 -22.81
C LEU A 487 -0.47 21.19 -23.53
N PRO A 488 -0.07 20.09 -22.89
CA PRO A 488 -0.16 18.78 -23.51
C PRO A 488 -1.60 18.39 -23.85
N ILE A 489 -1.77 17.57 -24.88
CA ILE A 489 -3.08 17.03 -25.27
C ILE A 489 -3.75 16.34 -24.08
N HIS A 490 -5.03 16.66 -23.85
CA HIS A 490 -5.80 16.18 -22.72
C HIS A 490 -5.78 14.63 -22.61
N PRO A 491 -5.60 14.05 -21.42
CA PRO A 491 -5.32 12.61 -21.24
C PRO A 491 -6.43 11.67 -21.74
N ARG A 492 -7.70 12.11 -21.73
CA ARG A 492 -8.82 11.38 -22.34
C ARG A 492 -8.58 11.07 -23.83
N TYR A 493 -7.96 12.01 -24.54
CA TYR A 493 -7.71 11.94 -25.98
C TYR A 493 -6.31 11.45 -26.34
N THR A 494 -5.46 11.16 -25.35
CA THR A 494 -4.07 10.75 -25.57
C THR A 494 -3.98 9.22 -25.69
N PRO A 495 -3.60 8.64 -26.84
CA PRO A 495 -3.26 7.23 -26.94
C PRO A 495 -2.03 6.84 -26.12
N PHE A 496 -1.82 5.54 -25.92
CA PHE A 496 -0.64 5.05 -25.20
C PHE A 496 0.63 5.01 -26.09
N TRP A 497 1.06 6.19 -26.54
CA TRP A 497 2.20 6.38 -27.44
C TRP A 497 3.51 5.75 -26.93
N GLU A 498 3.66 5.62 -25.61
CA GLU A 498 4.81 5.00 -24.97
C GLU A 498 4.95 3.47 -25.18
N TYR A 499 4.03 2.83 -25.90
CA TYR A 499 4.08 1.39 -26.27
C TYR A 499 4.34 1.12 -27.75
N VAL A 500 4.60 2.16 -28.55
CA VAL A 500 4.89 2.04 -29.99
C VAL A 500 6.20 2.74 -30.35
N SER A 501 6.72 2.43 -31.54
CA SER A 501 7.88 3.15 -32.10
C SER A 501 7.45 4.28 -33.03
N GLU A 502 8.33 5.24 -33.32
CA GLU A 502 8.07 6.27 -34.33
C GLU A 502 7.79 5.68 -35.72
N GLN A 503 8.43 4.56 -36.06
CA GLN A 503 8.16 3.83 -37.30
C GLN A 503 6.74 3.25 -37.33
N ASP A 504 6.25 2.74 -36.20
CA ASP A 504 4.86 2.28 -36.07
C ASP A 504 3.88 3.44 -36.30
N VAL A 505 4.18 4.63 -35.75
CA VAL A 505 3.37 5.85 -35.94
C VAL A 505 3.36 6.28 -37.41
N ARG A 506 4.51 6.24 -38.10
CA ARG A 506 4.57 6.54 -39.54
C ARG A 506 3.78 5.54 -40.39
N LYS A 507 3.74 4.25 -40.01
CA LYS A 507 2.91 3.24 -40.70
C LYS A 507 1.42 3.52 -40.54
N ILE A 508 0.95 3.79 -39.33
CA ILE A 508 -0.47 4.11 -39.12
C ILE A 508 -0.86 5.42 -39.79
N ARG A 509 0.03 6.42 -39.85
CA ARG A 509 -0.22 7.68 -40.58
C ARG A 509 -0.52 7.39 -42.06
N LYS A 510 0.35 6.62 -42.72
CA LYS A 510 0.16 6.24 -44.14
C LYS A 510 -1.16 5.53 -44.36
N TRP A 511 -1.55 4.65 -43.45
CA TRP A 511 -2.83 3.97 -43.51
C TRP A 511 -4.01 4.93 -43.27
N PHE A 512 -3.93 5.81 -42.28
CA PHE A 512 -5.00 6.77 -41.96
C PHE A 512 -5.23 7.79 -43.06
N ILE A 513 -4.18 8.17 -43.83
CA ILE A 513 -4.29 9.02 -45.02
C ILE A 513 -5.19 8.38 -46.09
N SER A 514 -5.26 7.05 -46.17
CA SER A 514 -6.19 6.36 -47.08
C SER A 514 -7.66 6.42 -46.63
N GLY A 515 -7.91 6.90 -45.42
CA GLY A 515 -9.24 7.04 -44.85
C GLY A 515 -9.98 8.27 -45.34
N LYS A 516 -11.28 8.30 -45.05
CA LYS A 516 -12.18 9.41 -45.35
C LYS A 516 -12.72 10.00 -44.04
N PHE A 517 -12.67 11.32 -43.95
CA PHE A 517 -13.37 12.07 -42.91
C PHE A 517 -14.80 12.34 -43.36
N VAL A 518 -15.75 11.97 -42.51
CA VAL A 518 -17.17 12.20 -42.72
C VAL A 518 -17.66 13.13 -41.62
N GLU A 519 -18.29 14.24 -42.00
CA GLU A 519 -18.94 15.14 -41.04
C GLU A 519 -20.14 14.45 -40.41
N ASN A 520 -20.25 14.57 -39.09
CA ASN A 520 -21.34 13.97 -38.35
C ASN A 520 -22.53 14.93 -38.35
N ASN A 521 -23.53 14.69 -39.22
CA ASN A 521 -24.76 15.50 -39.32
C ASN A 521 -25.75 15.28 -38.13
N ALA A 522 -25.25 15.03 -36.93
CA ALA A 522 -26.12 14.90 -35.76
C ALA A 522 -26.65 16.28 -35.36
N GLU A 523 -27.98 16.45 -35.34
CA GLU A 523 -28.71 17.69 -34.98
C GLU A 523 -28.44 18.20 -33.55
N ILE A 524 -27.60 17.51 -32.78
CA ILE A 524 -27.20 17.86 -31.42
C ILE A 524 -25.68 17.88 -31.41
N ALA A 525 -25.10 19.05 -31.12
CA ALA A 525 -23.67 19.22 -30.85
C ALA A 525 -23.24 18.27 -29.72
N SER A 526 -22.86 17.05 -30.09
CA SER A 526 -22.57 15.95 -29.17
C SER A 526 -21.28 15.27 -29.60
N GLU A 527 -20.23 15.57 -28.83
CA GLU A 527 -18.94 14.89 -28.67
C GLU A 527 -18.06 14.56 -29.89
N ASN A 528 -18.58 14.37 -31.11
CA ASN A 528 -17.80 13.94 -32.27
C ASN A 528 -18.19 14.72 -33.53
N GLU A 529 -17.44 15.77 -33.85
CA GLU A 529 -17.63 16.60 -35.05
C GLU A 529 -17.19 15.88 -36.33
N SER A 530 -16.31 14.88 -36.23
CA SER A 530 -15.80 14.14 -37.41
C SER A 530 -15.68 12.64 -37.14
N ILE A 531 -15.91 11.83 -38.17
CA ILE A 531 -15.72 10.38 -38.13
C ILE A 531 -14.64 10.03 -39.16
N LEU A 532 -13.65 9.22 -38.76
CA LEU A 532 -12.61 8.72 -39.65
C LEU A 532 -12.92 7.26 -40.03
N GLU A 533 -13.25 7.03 -41.31
CA GLU A 533 -13.44 5.69 -41.89
C GLU A 533 -12.22 5.27 -42.70
N ILE A 534 -11.61 4.14 -42.38
CA ILE A 534 -10.38 3.67 -43.01
C ILE A 534 -10.58 2.24 -43.53
N PRO A 535 -10.23 1.91 -44.79
CA PRO A 535 -10.27 0.54 -45.29
C PRO A 535 -9.34 -0.39 -44.49
N LEU A 536 -9.81 -1.59 -44.12
CA LEU A 536 -9.02 -2.55 -43.33
C LEU A 536 -8.27 -3.59 -44.17
N GLU A 537 -8.62 -3.73 -45.45
CA GLU A 537 -8.07 -4.77 -46.32
C GLU A 537 -6.54 -4.73 -46.36
N ASN A 538 -5.89 -5.86 -46.08
CA ASN A 538 -4.42 -5.99 -46.00
C ASN A 538 -3.70 -5.17 -44.89
N HIS A 539 -4.41 -4.53 -43.95
CA HIS A 539 -3.81 -3.68 -42.90
C HIS A 539 -3.79 -4.32 -41.49
N THR A 540 -3.47 -5.62 -41.43
CA THR A 540 -3.46 -6.37 -40.15
C THR A 540 -2.41 -5.87 -39.16
N LEU A 541 -1.26 -5.40 -39.65
CA LEU A 541 -0.17 -4.87 -38.82
C LEU A 541 -0.59 -3.53 -38.20
N GLU A 542 -1.06 -2.59 -39.00
CA GLU A 542 -1.50 -1.26 -38.55
C GLU A 542 -2.69 -1.37 -37.60
N LYS A 543 -3.61 -2.30 -37.88
CA LYS A 543 -4.69 -2.66 -36.95
C LYS A 543 -4.15 -3.10 -35.59
N SER A 544 -3.11 -3.93 -35.55
CA SER A 544 -2.46 -4.32 -34.29
C SER A 544 -1.76 -3.14 -33.61
N ILE A 545 -1.26 -2.14 -34.34
CA ILE A 545 -0.65 -0.95 -33.77
C ILE A 545 -1.71 -0.10 -33.05
N ILE A 546 -2.85 0.17 -33.68
CA ILE A 546 -3.91 0.98 -33.04
C ILE A 546 -4.55 0.27 -31.84
N GLU A 547 -4.60 -1.07 -31.85
CA GLU A 547 -4.98 -1.88 -30.67
C GLU A 547 -4.00 -1.70 -29.51
N ARG A 548 -2.68 -1.68 -29.79
CA ARG A 548 -1.65 -1.39 -28.78
C ARG A 548 -1.75 0.05 -28.27
N LEU A 549 -2.10 1.00 -29.12
CA LEU A 549 -2.31 2.40 -28.72
C LEU A 549 -3.58 2.60 -27.89
N GLY A 550 -4.47 1.60 -27.82
CA GLY A 550 -5.73 1.68 -27.09
C GLY A 550 -6.74 2.64 -27.73
N ILE A 551 -6.62 2.90 -29.04
CA ILE A 551 -7.55 3.76 -29.77
C ILE A 551 -8.89 3.04 -29.90
N GLU A 552 -9.97 3.68 -29.44
CA GLU A 552 -11.33 3.16 -29.57
C GLU A 552 -11.78 3.19 -31.03
N HIS A 553 -12.25 2.06 -31.56
CA HIS A 553 -12.71 1.97 -32.95
C HIS A 553 -13.66 0.79 -33.18
N LYS A 554 -14.56 0.96 -34.14
CA LYS A 554 -15.43 -0.11 -34.64
C LYS A 554 -14.86 -0.76 -35.89
N VAL A 555 -15.19 -2.03 -36.07
CA VAL A 555 -14.90 -2.79 -37.30
C VAL A 555 -16.22 -3.26 -37.88
N GLU A 556 -16.58 -2.69 -39.03
CA GLU A 556 -17.83 -2.95 -39.78
C GLU A 556 -17.48 -2.90 -41.29
N ASP A 557 -18.05 -3.79 -42.10
CA ASP A 557 -17.89 -3.83 -43.56
C ASP A 557 -16.44 -3.69 -44.08
N ASN A 558 -15.50 -4.40 -43.44
CA ASN A 558 -14.06 -4.34 -43.75
C ASN A 558 -13.46 -2.92 -43.65
N LYS A 559 -14.02 -2.08 -42.79
CA LYS A 559 -13.51 -0.76 -42.44
C LYS A 559 -13.25 -0.66 -40.94
N VAL A 560 -12.32 0.22 -40.58
CA VAL A 560 -12.10 0.72 -39.23
C VAL A 560 -12.73 2.10 -39.12
N ILE A 561 -13.60 2.27 -38.13
CA ILE A 561 -14.35 3.51 -37.90
C ILE A 561 -13.92 4.08 -36.55
N ILE A 562 -13.24 5.23 -36.57
CA ILE A 562 -12.82 5.97 -35.38
C ILE A 562 -13.76 7.17 -35.22
N LYS A 563 -14.56 7.14 -34.15
CA LYS A 563 -15.50 8.23 -33.83
C LYS A 563 -14.91 9.22 -32.83
N LYS A 564 -14.32 8.71 -31.75
CA LYS A 564 -13.66 9.51 -30.71
C LYS A 564 -12.20 9.76 -31.10
N ASN A 565 -11.68 10.94 -30.81
CA ASN A 565 -10.29 11.37 -31.06
C ASN A 565 -9.96 11.55 -32.55
N SER A 566 -10.95 11.55 -33.44
CA SER A 566 -10.73 11.59 -34.88
C SER A 566 -10.08 12.91 -35.33
N LEU A 567 -10.54 14.03 -34.77
CA LEU A 567 -10.02 15.36 -35.08
C LEU A 567 -8.63 15.57 -34.47
N ILE A 568 -8.43 15.11 -33.24
CA ILE A 568 -7.11 15.16 -32.59
C ILE A 568 -6.10 14.30 -33.37
N LEU A 569 -6.48 13.09 -33.81
CA LEU A 569 -5.61 12.25 -34.64
C LEU A 569 -5.32 12.89 -36.00
N LYS A 570 -6.31 13.58 -36.59
CA LYS A 570 -6.14 14.36 -37.83
C LYS A 570 -5.05 15.41 -37.68
N GLU A 571 -5.14 16.24 -36.64
CA GLU A 571 -4.20 17.33 -36.38
C GLU A 571 -2.81 16.85 -35.96
N LEU A 572 -2.73 15.90 -35.03
CA LEU A 572 -1.44 15.38 -34.55
C LEU A 572 -0.65 14.71 -35.67
N LEU A 573 -1.33 13.97 -36.55
CA LEU A 573 -0.68 13.23 -37.64
C LEU A 573 -0.65 14.01 -38.96
N LYS A 574 -1.21 15.24 -39.00
CA LYS A 574 -1.38 16.08 -40.20
C LYS A 574 -1.86 15.24 -41.40
N LEU A 575 -3.02 14.61 -41.21
CA LEU A 575 -3.59 13.66 -42.19
C LEU A 575 -4.12 14.36 -43.45
N ASP A 576 -4.41 15.65 -43.36
CA ASP A 576 -4.79 16.55 -44.46
C ASP A 576 -3.60 16.98 -45.33
N GLN A 577 -2.37 16.78 -44.84
CA GLN A 577 -1.13 17.16 -45.52
C GLN A 577 -0.26 15.93 -45.81
N PRO A 578 -0.68 15.04 -46.73
CA PRO A 578 -0.04 13.73 -46.94
C PRO A 578 1.45 13.83 -47.29
N GLU A 579 1.83 14.86 -48.05
CA GLU A 579 3.20 15.14 -48.50
C GLU A 579 4.12 15.65 -47.38
N LEU A 580 3.57 16.11 -46.25
CA LEU A 580 4.37 16.63 -45.14
C LEU A 580 5.12 15.49 -44.43
N GLU A 581 6.41 15.68 -44.18
CA GLU A 581 7.16 14.75 -43.34
C GLU A 581 6.73 14.91 -41.88
N LEU A 582 6.38 13.79 -41.24
CA LEU A 582 5.91 13.80 -39.87
C LEU A 582 7.07 14.11 -38.89
N GLU A 583 7.01 15.26 -38.23
CA GLU A 583 7.91 15.63 -37.13
C GLU A 583 7.38 15.08 -35.80
N ILE A 584 7.99 14.00 -35.32
CA ILE A 584 7.58 13.33 -34.09
C ILE A 584 8.73 13.03 -33.15
N SER A 585 8.43 13.16 -31.86
CA SER A 585 9.18 12.56 -30.77
C SER A 585 8.19 11.93 -29.79
N LEU A 586 8.39 10.66 -29.46
CA LEU A 586 7.46 9.95 -28.58
C LEU A 586 7.80 10.13 -27.11
N PRO A 587 6.79 10.18 -26.22
CA PRO A 587 7.04 10.25 -24.79
C PRO A 587 7.74 8.95 -24.33
N ASN A 588 8.77 9.09 -23.50
CA ASN A 588 9.58 7.97 -23.04
C ASN A 588 9.34 7.69 -21.56
N ARG A 589 9.15 6.41 -21.23
CA ARG A 589 8.97 5.92 -19.86
C ARG A 589 10.16 6.18 -18.94
N LYS A 590 11.37 6.30 -19.50
CA LYS A 590 12.61 6.39 -18.70
C LYS A 590 12.75 7.74 -17.97
N ASN A 591 12.47 8.85 -18.65
CA ASN A 591 12.82 10.20 -18.15
C ASN A 591 11.59 11.11 -17.99
N ASN A 592 10.39 10.53 -18.00
CA ASN A 592 9.13 11.29 -18.06
C ASN A 592 9.14 12.33 -19.21
N PHE A 593 9.83 11.98 -20.31
CA PHE A 593 10.05 12.87 -21.44
C PHE A 593 8.71 13.17 -22.11
N MET A 594 8.46 14.45 -22.33
CA MET A 594 7.29 14.92 -23.06
C MET A 594 7.54 14.78 -24.55
N GLY A 595 6.73 13.98 -25.22
CA GLY A 595 6.74 13.86 -26.66
C GLY A 595 6.11 15.08 -27.33
N LYS A 596 6.28 15.16 -28.65
CA LYS A 596 5.78 16.27 -29.46
C LYS A 596 5.47 15.78 -30.88
N PHE A 597 4.34 16.23 -31.39
CA PHE A 597 3.88 16.05 -32.77
C PHE A 597 3.69 17.44 -33.37
N PHE A 598 4.60 17.88 -34.25
CA PHE A 598 4.66 19.27 -34.70
C PHE A 598 4.55 20.26 -33.53
N GLU A 599 3.56 21.13 -33.48
CA GLU A 599 3.34 22.09 -32.39
C GLU A 599 2.78 21.47 -31.09
N TYR A 600 2.18 20.27 -31.14
CA TYR A 600 1.43 19.71 -30.02
C TYR A 600 2.28 18.84 -29.09
N LYS A 601 2.27 19.17 -27.79
CA LYS A 601 2.92 18.37 -26.74
C LYS A 601 2.08 17.17 -26.33
N ILE A 602 2.75 16.07 -25.99
CA ILE A 602 2.11 14.84 -25.52
C ILE A 602 2.88 14.29 -24.32
N ARG A 603 2.18 13.96 -23.25
CA ARG A 603 2.73 13.23 -22.10
C ARG A 603 2.43 11.73 -22.21
N ALA A 604 3.28 10.90 -21.61
CA ALA A 604 3.01 9.47 -21.50
C ALA A 604 1.72 9.25 -20.70
N LYS A 605 0.76 8.52 -21.27
CA LYS A 605 -0.52 8.31 -20.59
C LYS A 605 -0.38 7.33 -19.43
N ALA A 606 0.41 6.27 -19.58
CA ALA A 606 0.68 5.26 -18.58
C ALA A 606 2.18 4.90 -18.54
N PRO A 607 3.05 5.81 -18.03
CA PRO A 607 4.49 5.58 -17.97
C PRO A 607 4.87 4.40 -17.07
N TYR A 608 4.03 4.09 -16.08
CA TYR A 608 4.14 2.90 -15.25
C TYR A 608 2.82 2.12 -15.21
N ARG A 609 2.93 0.79 -15.21
CA ARG A 609 1.82 -0.14 -15.10
C ARG A 609 2.11 -1.12 -13.99
N MET A 610 1.13 -1.37 -13.14
CA MET A 610 1.32 -2.14 -11.93
C MET A 610 0.74 -3.54 -12.05
N GLY A 611 1.49 -4.53 -11.56
CA GLY A 611 1.00 -5.89 -11.35
C GLY A 611 -0.01 -5.97 -10.19
N GLY A 612 -0.89 -6.96 -10.23
CA GLY A 612 -1.89 -7.15 -9.20
C GLY A 612 -2.54 -8.53 -9.23
N ARG A 613 -2.94 -9.01 -8.05
CA ARG A 613 -3.66 -10.27 -7.87
C ARG A 613 -4.63 -10.21 -6.70
N MET A 614 -5.50 -11.22 -6.64
CA MET A 614 -6.30 -11.54 -5.45
C MET A 614 -5.51 -12.31 -4.38
#